data_AF-A0A6J1FXY8-F1
#
_entry.id   AF-A0A6J1FXY8-F1
#
_cell.length_a   1.000
_cell.length_b   1.000
_cell.length_c   1.000
_cell.angle_alpha   90.00
_cell.angle_beta   90.00
_cell.angle_gamma   90.00
#
_symmetry.space_group_name_H-M   'P 1'
#
loop_
_entity.id
_entity.type
_entity.pdbx_description
1 polymer ?
#
loop_
_entity_poly.entity_id
_entity_poly.type
_entity_poly.pdbx_seq_one_letter_code
_entity_poly.pdbx_strand_id
1 'polypeptide(L)'
;MPNMDINKSNSMHAEEIKCLANKAFAAHKYVQAIDLYTQAIELNNQNAVYWANRAFAHMKLEEYGSALEDASKAIEVNSRYFKGYYRRGAAYLAMGKFKEALKDFQQLKKMCPKDPDTIKKLKECEKAIVKLNFEEAIAAPVPQTDSSINSIDFHPVGKGSSSTSLPTQMAIVAAAVATTAIAISTLSAKVATLVAAIAVVVLIIMGTRWWGGSEGGINAKTLDVEPQYSGARIEGDIITLGFVKKMMDDFKNQKSLHKRYVFQILQQAKKIFKALPSLVDITIPEGKRLTVCGDIHGQFYDLLNIFELNGLPSEDNPYLFNGDFVDRGSFSLEVILTLFAVKCMSPSAIHLSRGNHESKSMNKMYGFEGEVKTKLNETFVELFSEVFCCLPLAYVLNKKVFVVHGGLFSDDGVQLSDIRAINRFREPPEEGLMSELLWSDPQPYLGRGPSKRGVGLSFGEDVTKKFLQDNNLDLLVRSHEVKDEGYEIEHDGKLITVFSAPNYCDQMGNKGAFIRFEAPDMKPNIVTFSAVPHPDVKPMAYANFFQFFQ
;
A
#
# COMPACT_ATOMS: atom_id res chain seq x y z
N MET A 1 -12.56 38.62 41.49
CA MET A 1 -12.48 39.28 40.16
C MET A 1 -11.18 39.06 39.38
N PRO A 2 -10.00 38.67 39.94
CA PRO A 2 -8.78 38.43 39.12
C PRO A 2 -8.90 37.30 38.09
N ASN A 3 -9.63 36.22 38.40
CA ASN A 3 -9.76 35.05 37.51
C ASN A 3 -10.54 35.30 36.22
N MET A 4 -11.45 36.29 36.18
CA MET A 4 -12.22 36.57 34.95
C MET A 4 -11.35 37.28 33.91
N ASP A 5 -10.48 38.20 34.32
CA ASP A 5 -9.61 38.95 33.41
C ASP A 5 -8.49 38.06 32.86
N ILE A 6 -7.94 37.15 33.68
CA ILE A 6 -6.93 36.17 33.25
C ILE A 6 -7.53 35.19 32.23
N ASN A 7 -8.73 34.64 32.50
CA ASN A 7 -9.39 33.72 31.56
C ASN A 7 -9.74 34.40 30.22
N LYS A 8 -10.14 35.68 30.26
CA LYS A 8 -10.43 36.45 29.06
C LYS A 8 -9.15 36.77 28.27
N SER A 9 -8.06 37.11 28.95
CA SER A 9 -6.73 37.32 28.35
C SER A 9 -6.21 36.04 27.68
N ASN A 10 -6.28 34.90 28.38
CA ASN A 10 -5.85 33.60 27.83
C ASN A 10 -6.69 33.19 26.63
N SER A 11 -8.00 33.46 26.65
CA SER A 11 -8.88 33.17 25.50
C SER A 11 -8.55 34.04 24.28
N MET A 12 -8.19 35.31 24.44
CA MET A 12 -7.77 36.15 23.31
C MET A 12 -6.43 35.67 22.74
N HIS A 13 -5.48 35.33 23.61
CA HIS A 13 -4.18 34.82 23.19
C HIS A 13 -4.30 33.48 22.47
N ALA A 14 -5.15 32.56 22.95
CA ALA A 14 -5.44 31.30 22.26
C ALA A 14 -5.99 31.52 20.84
N GLU A 15 -6.83 32.54 20.63
CA GLU A 15 -7.35 32.90 19.31
C GLU A 15 -6.26 33.44 18.36
N GLU A 16 -5.30 34.20 18.87
CA GLU A 16 -4.13 34.66 18.11
C GLU A 16 -3.27 33.49 17.64
N ILE A 17 -2.95 32.56 18.56
CA ILE A 17 -2.17 31.35 18.25
C ILE A 17 -2.91 30.48 17.24
N LYS A 18 -4.24 30.30 17.39
CA LYS A 18 -5.06 29.59 16.41
C LYS A 18 -4.99 30.25 15.02
N CYS A 19 -4.93 31.58 14.93
CA CYS A 19 -4.75 32.27 13.65
C CYS A 19 -3.38 32.01 13.03
N LEU A 20 -2.32 31.90 13.85
CA LEU A 20 -1.00 31.47 13.37
C LEU A 20 -1.02 30.01 12.90
N ALA A 21 -1.68 29.12 13.64
CA ALA A 21 -1.86 27.72 13.28
C ALA A 21 -2.59 27.57 11.94
N ASN A 22 -3.66 28.35 11.73
CA ASN A 22 -4.38 28.38 10.45
C ASN A 22 -3.48 28.84 9.29
N LYS A 23 -2.59 29.82 9.52
CA LYS A 23 -1.62 30.29 8.51
C LYS A 23 -0.58 29.22 8.18
N ALA A 24 -0.05 28.54 9.21
CA ALA A 24 0.87 27.42 9.03
C ALA A 24 0.21 26.27 8.24
N PHE A 25 -1.03 25.92 8.59
CA PHE A 25 -1.82 24.92 7.89
C PHE A 25 -2.04 25.29 6.41
N ALA A 26 -2.42 26.54 6.12
CA ALA A 26 -2.62 27.02 4.76
C ALA A 26 -1.32 27.06 3.94
N ALA A 27 -0.17 27.15 4.61
CA ALA A 27 1.15 27.06 4.01
C ALA A 27 1.68 25.61 3.96
N HIS A 28 0.82 24.60 4.20
CA HIS A 28 1.15 23.17 4.25
C HIS A 28 2.19 22.78 5.31
N LYS A 29 2.44 23.64 6.31
CA LYS A 29 3.32 23.37 7.46
C LYS A 29 2.52 22.70 8.58
N TYR A 30 2.12 21.45 8.35
CA TYR A 30 1.17 20.77 9.23
C TYR A 30 1.73 20.45 10.62
N VAL A 31 3.01 20.07 10.74
CA VAL A 31 3.67 19.85 12.04
C VAL A 31 3.64 21.12 12.87
N GLN A 32 4.10 22.24 12.29
CA GLN A 32 4.02 23.56 12.93
C GLN A 32 2.57 23.94 13.30
N ALA A 33 1.60 23.63 12.44
CA ALA A 33 0.20 23.89 12.75
C ALA A 33 -0.29 23.08 13.95
N ILE A 34 0.11 21.81 14.08
CA ILE A 34 -0.21 20.94 15.24
C ILE A 34 0.37 21.54 16.52
N ASP A 35 1.63 21.97 16.52
CA ASP A 35 2.27 22.58 17.69
C ASP A 35 1.54 23.86 18.13
N LEU A 36 1.19 24.71 17.17
CA LEU A 36 0.46 25.95 17.46
C LEU A 36 -0.97 25.66 17.95
N TYR A 37 -1.69 24.70 17.36
CA TYR A 37 -3.00 24.32 17.92
C TYR A 37 -2.88 23.72 19.32
N THR A 38 -1.81 22.99 19.61
CA THR A 38 -1.54 22.45 20.95
C THR A 38 -1.37 23.58 21.97
N GLN A 39 -0.55 24.59 21.66
CA GLN A 39 -0.42 25.78 22.50
C GLN A 39 -1.77 26.52 22.70
N ALA A 40 -2.58 26.63 21.65
CA ALA A 40 -3.92 27.23 21.78
C ALA A 40 -4.86 26.41 22.68
N ILE A 41 -4.78 25.08 22.63
CA ILE A 41 -5.55 24.15 23.48
C ILE A 41 -5.09 24.22 24.94
N GLU A 42 -3.79 24.33 25.20
CA GLU A 42 -3.24 24.49 26.55
C GLU A 42 -3.75 25.77 27.23
N LEU A 43 -3.90 26.85 26.46
CA LEU A 43 -4.48 28.11 26.94
C LEU A 43 -6.01 28.06 27.10
N ASN A 44 -6.71 27.35 26.22
CA ASN A 44 -8.16 27.18 26.26
C ASN A 44 -8.61 25.86 25.62
N ASN A 45 -8.81 24.85 26.46
CA ASN A 45 -9.23 23.51 26.03
C ASN A 45 -10.75 23.37 25.80
N GLN A 46 -11.55 24.41 26.08
CA GLN A 46 -13.02 24.40 25.95
C GLN A 46 -13.51 24.88 24.59
N ASN A 47 -12.61 25.09 23.62
CA ASN A 47 -12.98 25.47 22.26
C ASN A 47 -12.88 24.27 21.30
N ALA A 48 -14.03 23.72 20.90
CA ALA A 48 -14.12 22.58 19.98
C ALA A 48 -13.45 22.82 18.60
N VAL A 49 -13.30 24.08 18.19
CA VAL A 49 -12.66 24.43 16.91
C VAL A 49 -11.18 24.08 16.92
N TYR A 50 -10.48 24.24 18.05
CA TYR A 50 -9.04 23.99 18.11
C TYR A 50 -8.75 22.51 17.92
N TRP A 51 -9.46 21.67 18.66
CA TRP A 51 -9.41 20.21 18.54
C TRP A 51 -9.73 19.74 17.12
N ALA A 52 -10.83 20.22 16.51
CA ALA A 52 -11.19 19.78 15.16
C ALA A 52 -10.22 20.27 14.06
N ASN A 53 -9.58 21.43 14.25
CA ASN A 53 -8.58 21.92 13.32
C ASN A 53 -7.26 21.16 13.48
N ARG A 54 -6.86 20.82 14.71
CA ARG A 54 -5.68 19.97 14.97
C ARG A 54 -5.89 18.54 14.47
N ALA A 55 -7.09 17.97 14.64
CA ALA A 55 -7.49 16.72 14.01
C ALA A 55 -7.32 16.76 12.49
N PHE A 56 -7.64 17.89 11.85
CA PHE A 56 -7.45 18.04 10.41
C PHE A 56 -5.97 18.08 10.01
N ALA A 57 -5.12 18.73 10.81
CA ALA A 57 -3.68 18.74 10.61
C ALA A 57 -3.09 17.32 10.76
N HIS A 58 -3.48 16.59 11.80
CA HIS A 58 -3.14 15.17 11.97
C HIS A 58 -3.54 14.32 10.76
N MET A 59 -4.76 14.50 10.22
CA MET A 59 -5.18 13.79 8.99
C MET A 59 -4.30 14.08 7.77
N LYS A 60 -3.74 15.30 7.64
CA LYS A 60 -2.85 15.66 6.54
C LYS A 60 -1.46 15.02 6.68
N LEU A 61 -1.07 14.65 7.89
CA LEU A 61 0.13 13.86 8.19
C LEU A 61 -0.16 12.36 8.37
N GLU A 62 -1.39 11.93 8.10
CA GLU A 62 -1.81 10.52 8.21
C GLU A 62 -1.76 9.95 9.64
N GLU A 63 -1.75 10.83 10.63
CA GLU A 63 -1.86 10.56 12.05
C GLU A 63 -3.35 10.34 12.43
N TYR A 64 -3.99 9.35 11.81
CA TYR A 64 -5.45 9.14 11.91
C TYR A 64 -5.93 8.79 13.32
N GLY A 65 -5.14 8.09 14.12
CA GLY A 65 -5.41 7.82 15.53
C GLY A 65 -5.51 9.10 16.35
N SER A 66 -4.50 9.98 16.25
CA SER A 66 -4.52 11.30 16.90
C SER A 66 -5.68 12.17 16.39
N ALA A 67 -5.99 12.10 15.08
CA ALA A 67 -7.15 12.79 14.52
C ALA A 67 -8.49 12.30 15.11
N LEU A 68 -8.63 11.00 15.38
CA LEU A 68 -9.83 10.43 16.01
C LEU A 68 -9.99 10.88 17.47
N GLU A 69 -8.89 10.93 18.22
CA GLU A 69 -8.88 11.43 19.61
C GLU A 69 -9.31 12.89 19.67
N ASP A 70 -8.66 13.75 18.88
CA ASP A 70 -8.97 15.18 18.82
C ASP A 70 -10.40 15.43 18.32
N ALA A 71 -10.84 14.72 17.29
CA ALA A 71 -12.20 14.88 16.78
C ALA A 71 -13.26 14.41 17.80
N SER A 72 -12.96 13.35 18.57
CA SER A 72 -13.81 12.91 19.69
C SER A 72 -13.84 13.96 20.80
N LYS A 73 -12.70 14.57 21.13
CA LYS A 73 -12.64 15.65 22.12
C LYS A 73 -13.40 16.90 21.67
N ALA A 74 -13.34 17.24 20.38
CA ALA A 74 -14.15 18.33 19.83
C ALA A 74 -15.66 18.11 20.02
N ILE A 75 -16.13 16.87 19.85
CA ILE A 75 -17.53 16.48 20.06
C ILE A 75 -17.90 16.49 21.55
N GLU A 76 -16.99 16.05 22.42
CA GLU A 76 -17.18 16.09 23.88
C GLU A 76 -17.34 17.55 24.37
N VAL A 77 -16.46 18.44 23.90
CA VAL A 77 -16.48 19.87 24.23
C VAL A 77 -17.74 20.55 23.67
N ASN A 78 -18.14 20.22 22.45
CA ASN A 78 -19.37 20.75 21.85
C ASN A 78 -20.06 19.70 20.95
N SER A 79 -21.07 19.04 21.49
CA SER A 79 -21.84 18.00 20.79
C SER A 79 -22.68 18.52 19.62
N ARG A 80 -22.84 19.84 19.48
CA ARG A 80 -23.52 20.47 18.32
C ARG A 80 -22.53 20.89 17.23
N TYR A 81 -21.22 20.73 17.44
CA TYR A 81 -20.21 21.14 16.49
C TYR A 81 -20.03 20.08 15.38
N PHE A 82 -20.69 20.31 14.25
CA PHE A 82 -20.72 19.36 13.13
C PHE A 82 -19.32 18.98 12.61
N LYS A 83 -18.36 19.93 12.58
CA LYS A 83 -17.00 19.62 12.11
C LYS A 83 -16.31 18.54 12.94
N GLY A 84 -16.62 18.39 14.24
CA GLY A 84 -16.08 17.29 15.06
C GLY A 84 -16.46 15.92 14.49
N TYR A 85 -17.76 15.69 14.25
CA TYR A 85 -18.25 14.46 13.62
C TYR A 85 -17.68 14.26 12.22
N TYR A 86 -17.53 15.35 11.45
CA TYR A 86 -16.96 15.28 10.11
C TYR A 86 -15.51 14.83 10.12
N ARG A 87 -14.67 15.40 11.01
CA ARG A 87 -13.27 14.99 11.14
C ARG A 87 -13.15 13.54 11.59
N ARG A 88 -13.96 13.13 12.56
CA ARG A 88 -13.94 11.76 13.08
C ARG A 88 -14.39 10.73 12.03
N GLY A 89 -15.51 10.99 11.37
CA GLY A 89 -16.00 10.13 10.29
C GLY A 89 -15.03 10.06 9.11
N ALA A 90 -14.35 11.17 8.80
CA ALA A 90 -13.34 11.21 7.75
C ALA A 90 -12.06 10.43 8.14
N ALA A 91 -11.61 10.52 9.39
CA ALA A 91 -10.47 9.74 9.89
C ALA A 91 -10.79 8.24 9.90
N TYR A 92 -11.98 7.83 10.37
CA TYR A 92 -12.43 6.43 10.27
C TYR A 92 -12.46 5.94 8.82
N LEU A 93 -12.95 6.77 7.89
CA LEU A 93 -13.00 6.43 6.47
C LEU A 93 -11.60 6.25 5.88
N ALA A 94 -10.62 7.10 6.23
CA ALA A 94 -9.23 6.94 5.82
C ALA A 94 -8.60 5.62 6.33
N MET A 95 -8.96 5.22 7.56
CA MET A 95 -8.53 3.94 8.14
C MET A 95 -9.30 2.72 7.61
N GLY A 96 -10.25 2.88 6.67
CA GLY A 96 -11.12 1.79 6.19
C GLY A 96 -12.15 1.30 7.22
N LYS A 97 -12.37 2.04 8.32
CA LYS A 97 -13.35 1.74 9.37
C LYS A 97 -14.74 2.28 8.98
N PHE A 98 -15.31 1.70 7.92
CA PHE A 98 -16.53 2.22 7.29
C PHE A 98 -17.77 2.17 8.19
N LYS A 99 -17.89 1.15 9.07
CA LYS A 99 -19.03 1.00 9.99
C LYS A 99 -19.06 2.13 11.02
N GLU A 100 -17.90 2.53 11.51
CA GLU A 100 -17.69 3.64 12.44
C GLU A 100 -17.94 4.99 11.73
N ALA A 101 -17.35 5.16 10.55
CA ALA A 101 -17.55 6.35 9.72
C ALA A 101 -19.04 6.60 9.40
N LEU A 102 -19.79 5.54 9.09
CA LEU A 102 -21.22 5.62 8.79
C LEU A 102 -22.01 6.25 9.95
N LYS A 103 -21.70 5.90 11.21
CA LYS A 103 -22.40 6.44 12.38
C LYS A 103 -22.24 7.97 12.46
N ASP A 104 -21.03 8.47 12.22
CA ASP A 104 -20.75 9.90 12.24
C ASP A 104 -21.41 10.63 11.06
N PHE A 105 -21.39 10.06 9.85
CA PHE A 105 -22.08 10.65 8.69
C PHE A 105 -23.61 10.64 8.81
N GLN A 106 -24.18 9.62 9.46
CA GLN A 106 -25.61 9.60 9.78
C GLN A 106 -25.98 10.72 10.77
N GLN A 107 -25.13 10.97 11.77
CA GLN A 107 -25.33 12.07 12.70
C GLN A 107 -25.19 13.43 12.00
N LEU A 108 -24.19 13.59 11.13
CA LEU A 108 -24.04 14.79 10.30
C LEU A 108 -25.25 15.05 9.40
N LYS A 109 -25.82 14.02 8.77
CA LYS A 109 -27.02 14.17 7.95
C LYS A 109 -28.21 14.66 8.77
N LYS A 110 -28.32 14.29 10.04
CA LYS A 110 -29.37 14.83 10.95
C LYS A 110 -29.12 16.30 11.26
N MET A 111 -27.87 16.71 11.44
CA MET A 111 -27.49 18.09 11.79
C MET A 111 -27.49 19.04 10.58
N CYS A 112 -27.06 18.55 9.42
CA CYS A 112 -26.85 19.29 8.18
C CYS A 112 -27.49 18.53 7.00
N PRO A 113 -28.84 18.45 6.91
CA PRO A 113 -29.53 17.56 5.97
C PRO A 113 -29.39 17.91 4.49
N LYS A 114 -28.92 19.13 4.18
CA LYS A 114 -28.72 19.63 2.82
C LYS A 114 -27.25 19.70 2.40
N ASP A 115 -26.31 19.30 3.28
CA ASP A 115 -24.90 19.33 2.95
C ASP A 115 -24.56 18.27 1.89
N PRO A 116 -24.21 18.66 0.65
CA PRO A 116 -24.01 17.72 -0.44
C PRO A 116 -22.83 16.77 -0.17
N ASP A 117 -21.78 17.23 0.50
CA ASP A 117 -20.60 16.42 0.81
C ASP A 117 -20.93 15.32 1.82
N THR A 118 -21.62 15.65 2.91
CA THR A 118 -22.12 14.67 3.88
C THR A 118 -23.01 13.62 3.22
N ILE A 119 -23.95 14.03 2.36
CA ILE A 119 -24.85 13.10 1.66
C ILE A 119 -24.05 12.15 0.77
N LYS A 120 -23.06 12.68 0.04
CA LYS A 120 -22.18 11.91 -0.84
C LYS A 120 -21.38 10.89 -0.03
N LYS A 121 -20.71 11.33 1.05
CA LYS A 121 -19.88 10.47 1.93
C LYS A 121 -20.71 9.39 2.62
N LEU A 122 -21.92 9.71 3.05
CA LEU A 122 -22.83 8.72 3.63
C LEU A 122 -23.15 7.59 2.64
N LYS A 123 -23.56 7.94 1.42
CA LYS A 123 -23.87 6.94 0.37
C LYS A 123 -22.67 6.07 0.03
N GLU A 124 -21.48 6.66 -0.02
CA GLU A 124 -20.25 5.89 -0.26
C GLU A 124 -19.91 4.95 0.90
N CYS A 125 -20.09 5.38 2.15
CA CYS A 125 -19.93 4.48 3.30
C CYS A 125 -20.93 3.31 3.25
N GLU A 126 -22.19 3.58 2.91
CA GLU A 126 -23.22 2.54 2.73
C GLU A 126 -22.80 1.55 1.63
N LYS A 127 -22.35 2.05 0.47
CA LYS A 127 -21.87 1.23 -0.64
C LYS A 127 -20.64 0.40 -0.27
N ALA A 128 -19.68 1.00 0.45
CA ALA A 128 -18.47 0.32 0.89
C ALA A 128 -18.79 -0.81 1.87
N ILE A 129 -19.71 -0.59 2.81
CA ILE A 129 -20.16 -1.63 3.75
C ILE A 129 -20.86 -2.78 3.03
N VAL A 130 -21.72 -2.49 2.05
CA VAL A 130 -22.37 -3.54 1.24
C VAL A 130 -21.31 -4.36 0.49
N LYS A 131 -20.32 -3.69 -0.11
CA LYS A 131 -19.21 -4.36 -0.80
C LYS A 131 -18.37 -5.21 0.17
N LEU A 132 -18.04 -4.70 1.35
CA LEU A 132 -17.30 -5.44 2.37
C LEU A 132 -18.08 -6.67 2.87
N ASN A 133 -19.36 -6.53 3.18
CA ASN A 133 -20.17 -7.66 3.61
C ASN A 133 -20.28 -8.74 2.52
N PHE A 134 -20.32 -8.33 1.24
CA PHE A 134 -20.28 -9.26 0.11
C PHE A 134 -18.92 -9.98 0.03
N GLU A 135 -17.81 -9.23 0.12
CA GLU A 135 -16.44 -9.77 0.12
C GLU A 135 -16.21 -10.73 1.30
N GLU A 136 -16.62 -10.36 2.52
CA GLU A 136 -16.56 -11.20 3.72
C GLU A 136 -17.39 -12.48 3.55
N ALA A 137 -18.56 -12.41 2.90
CA ALA A 137 -19.41 -13.57 2.66
C ALA A 137 -18.84 -14.55 1.62
N ILE A 138 -18.04 -14.06 0.67
CA ILE A 138 -17.35 -14.91 -0.34
C ILE A 138 -15.92 -15.29 0.06
N ALA A 139 -15.40 -14.70 1.15
CA ALA A 139 -14.08 -15.00 1.69
C ALA A 139 -14.06 -16.43 2.26
N ALA A 140 -13.85 -17.41 1.40
CA ALA A 140 -13.44 -18.73 1.84
C ALA A 140 -12.03 -18.63 2.46
N PRO A 141 -11.70 -19.43 3.48
CA PRO A 141 -10.31 -19.61 3.89
C PRO A 141 -9.56 -20.07 2.66
N VAL A 142 -8.68 -19.24 2.12
CA VAL A 142 -7.85 -19.60 0.96
C VAL A 142 -7.07 -20.84 1.39
N PRO A 143 -7.37 -22.03 0.85
CA PRO A 143 -6.51 -23.17 1.07
C PRO A 143 -5.13 -22.76 0.55
N GLN A 144 -4.05 -23.32 1.08
CA GLN A 144 -2.75 -23.24 0.44
C GLN A 144 -2.78 -24.03 -0.90
N THR A 145 -3.64 -23.65 -1.83
CA THR A 145 -3.60 -24.11 -3.21
C THR A 145 -2.50 -23.33 -3.90
N ASP A 146 -1.69 -24.03 -4.70
CA ASP A 146 -0.74 -23.38 -5.59
C ASP A 146 -1.43 -22.25 -6.35
N SER A 147 -0.87 -21.05 -6.24
CA SER A 147 -1.43 -19.84 -6.81
C SER A 147 -1.68 -20.00 -8.31
N SER A 148 -2.78 -19.40 -8.79
CA SER A 148 -3.16 -19.36 -10.20
C SER A 148 -2.03 -18.81 -11.10
N ILE A 149 -1.13 -17.97 -10.56
CA ILE A 149 0.03 -17.43 -11.29
C ILE A 149 1.01 -18.51 -11.73
N ASN A 150 1.12 -19.63 -11.00
CA ASN A 150 2.03 -20.72 -11.35
C ASN A 150 1.45 -21.63 -12.43
N SER A 151 0.13 -21.56 -12.67
CA SER A 151 -0.58 -22.40 -13.64
C SER A 151 -0.68 -21.77 -15.04
N ILE A 152 -0.35 -20.48 -15.18
CA ILE A 152 -0.43 -19.74 -16.44
C ILE A 152 0.96 -19.66 -17.05
N ASP A 153 1.11 -20.27 -18.23
CA ASP A 153 2.32 -20.19 -19.03
C ASP A 153 2.34 -18.88 -19.83
N PHE A 154 3.43 -18.12 -19.70
CA PHE A 154 3.63 -16.89 -20.46
C PHE A 154 4.33 -17.13 -21.81
N HIS A 155 4.76 -18.34 -22.16
CA HIS A 155 5.31 -18.64 -23.48
C HIS A 155 4.22 -18.55 -24.58
N PRO A 156 4.54 -18.06 -25.79
CA PRO A 156 3.58 -18.04 -26.89
C PRO A 156 3.21 -19.47 -27.27
N VAL A 157 1.94 -19.73 -27.58
CA VAL A 157 1.51 -21.05 -28.09
C VAL A 157 2.00 -21.20 -29.54
N GLY A 158 3.20 -21.74 -29.73
CA GLY A 158 3.86 -21.82 -31.04
C GLY A 158 4.21 -23.24 -31.52
N LYS A 159 3.44 -23.74 -32.49
CA LYS A 159 3.76 -24.77 -33.51
C LYS A 159 4.78 -25.87 -33.11
N GLY A 160 4.29 -26.94 -32.48
CA GLY A 160 4.99 -28.22 -32.35
C GLY A 160 3.99 -29.35 -32.15
N SER A 161 3.98 -30.31 -33.09
CA SER A 161 3.20 -31.56 -33.17
C SER A 161 1.75 -31.56 -32.67
N SER A 162 0.81 -31.69 -33.61
CA SER A 162 -0.55 -32.15 -33.35
C SER A 162 -0.55 -33.46 -32.55
N SER A 163 -0.95 -33.39 -31.28
CA SER A 163 -1.64 -34.49 -30.62
C SER A 163 -3.08 -34.04 -30.37
N THR A 164 -3.94 -34.29 -31.34
CA THR A 164 -5.39 -34.23 -31.14
C THR A 164 -5.79 -35.34 -30.18
N SER A 165 -5.83 -35.05 -28.89
CA SER A 165 -6.72 -35.76 -27.98
C SER A 165 -7.92 -34.87 -27.76
N LEU A 166 -9.07 -35.21 -28.37
CA LEU A 166 -10.35 -34.68 -27.90
C LEU A 166 -10.43 -34.94 -26.38
N PRO A 167 -10.91 -33.98 -25.57
CA PRO A 167 -11.18 -34.25 -24.17
C PRO A 167 -12.21 -35.38 -24.12
N THR A 168 -11.83 -36.50 -23.49
CA THR A 168 -12.65 -37.70 -23.31
C THR A 168 -14.01 -37.39 -22.67
N GLN A 169 -14.17 -36.20 -22.08
CA GLN A 169 -15.39 -35.70 -21.45
C GLN A 169 -16.45 -35.15 -22.43
N MET A 170 -16.09 -34.58 -23.59
CA MET A 170 -17.13 -34.15 -24.57
C MET A 170 -17.82 -35.35 -25.22
N ALA A 171 -17.10 -36.47 -25.39
CA ALA A 171 -17.69 -37.73 -25.86
C ALA A 171 -18.67 -38.33 -24.84
N ILE A 172 -18.39 -38.18 -23.53
CA ILE A 172 -19.27 -38.65 -22.45
C ILE A 172 -20.59 -37.85 -22.40
N VAL A 173 -20.52 -36.53 -22.59
CA VAL A 173 -21.73 -35.67 -22.61
C VAL A 173 -22.59 -35.97 -23.85
N ALA A 174 -21.97 -36.13 -25.02
CA ALA A 174 -22.69 -36.50 -26.24
C ALA A 174 -23.36 -37.88 -26.13
N ALA A 175 -22.68 -38.86 -25.51
CA ALA A 175 -23.24 -40.18 -25.25
C ALA A 175 -24.40 -40.14 -24.23
N ALA A 176 -24.29 -39.33 -23.17
CA ALA A 176 -25.33 -39.19 -22.15
C ALA A 176 -26.61 -38.53 -22.70
N VAL A 177 -26.47 -37.52 -23.56
CA VAL A 177 -27.59 -36.85 -24.24
C VAL A 177 -28.29 -37.78 -25.24
N ALA A 178 -27.53 -38.63 -25.95
CA ALA A 178 -28.10 -39.62 -26.84
C ALA A 178 -28.89 -40.71 -26.08
N THR A 179 -28.39 -41.19 -24.94
CA THR A 179 -29.11 -42.19 -24.12
C THR A 179 -30.38 -41.64 -23.46
N THR A 180 -30.40 -40.37 -23.07
CA THR A 180 -31.60 -39.72 -22.50
C THR A 180 -32.66 -39.45 -23.54
N ALA A 181 -32.29 -39.08 -24.77
CA ALA A 181 -33.23 -38.91 -25.88
C ALA A 181 -33.96 -40.22 -26.25
N ILE A 182 -33.26 -41.36 -26.21
CA ILE A 182 -33.85 -42.68 -26.47
C ILE A 182 -34.83 -43.07 -25.35
N ALA A 183 -34.48 -42.83 -24.08
CA ALA A 183 -35.36 -43.15 -22.94
C ALA A 183 -36.65 -42.28 -22.89
N ILE A 184 -36.60 -41.05 -23.41
CA ILE A 184 -37.78 -40.17 -23.50
C ILE A 184 -38.77 -40.65 -24.58
N SER A 185 -38.29 -41.31 -25.64
CA SER A 185 -39.14 -41.80 -26.74
C SER A 185 -40.09 -42.94 -26.36
N THR A 186 -39.89 -43.57 -25.19
CA THR A 186 -40.70 -44.69 -24.68
C THR A 186 -41.68 -44.29 -23.57
N LEU A 187 -41.77 -43.00 -23.22
CA LEU A 187 -42.59 -42.50 -22.11
C LEU A 187 -43.88 -41.82 -22.61
N SER A 188 -44.95 -41.87 -21.81
CA SER A 188 -46.19 -41.16 -22.11
C SER A 188 -45.99 -39.64 -22.08
N ALA A 189 -46.77 -38.90 -22.88
CA ALA A 189 -46.56 -37.46 -23.13
C ALA A 189 -46.49 -36.60 -21.84
N LYS A 190 -47.18 -37.00 -20.76
CA LYS A 190 -47.16 -36.29 -19.47
C LYS A 190 -45.87 -36.53 -18.65
N VAL A 191 -45.21 -37.67 -18.82
CA VAL A 191 -43.96 -38.00 -18.11
C VAL A 191 -42.75 -37.41 -18.85
N ALA A 192 -42.80 -37.41 -20.19
CA ALA A 192 -41.77 -36.80 -21.03
C ALA A 192 -41.59 -35.29 -20.74
N THR A 193 -42.68 -34.56 -20.49
CA THR A 193 -42.63 -33.12 -20.17
C THR A 193 -41.97 -32.84 -18.81
N LEU A 194 -42.23 -33.68 -17.80
CA LEU A 194 -41.63 -33.54 -16.48
C LEU A 194 -40.12 -33.86 -16.50
N VAL A 195 -39.72 -34.91 -17.22
CA VAL A 195 -38.31 -35.29 -17.36
C VAL A 195 -37.53 -34.26 -18.18
N ALA A 196 -38.12 -33.70 -19.23
CA ALA A 196 -37.51 -32.61 -20.00
C ALA A 196 -37.34 -31.34 -19.15
N ALA A 197 -38.32 -30.99 -18.32
CA ALA A 197 -38.21 -29.83 -17.42
C ALA A 197 -37.08 -30.03 -16.38
N ILE A 198 -36.95 -31.22 -15.80
CA ILE A 198 -35.86 -31.54 -14.87
C ILE A 198 -34.51 -31.52 -15.58
N ALA A 199 -34.41 -32.07 -16.79
CA ALA A 199 -33.17 -32.05 -17.58
C ALA A 199 -32.75 -30.62 -17.95
N VAL A 200 -33.70 -29.74 -18.29
CA VAL A 200 -33.44 -28.32 -18.54
C VAL A 200 -32.99 -27.61 -17.27
N VAL A 201 -33.60 -27.88 -16.12
CA VAL A 201 -33.15 -27.33 -14.82
C VAL A 201 -31.76 -27.82 -14.46
N VAL A 202 -31.44 -29.10 -14.67
CA VAL A 202 -30.09 -29.66 -14.45
C VAL A 202 -29.09 -29.05 -15.42
N LEU A 203 -29.44 -28.85 -16.69
CA LEU A 203 -28.60 -28.17 -17.67
C LEU A 203 -28.43 -26.67 -17.37
N ILE A 204 -29.41 -26.01 -16.76
CA ILE A 204 -29.30 -24.62 -16.28
C ILE A 204 -28.44 -24.58 -15.01
N ILE A 205 -28.54 -25.54 -14.10
CA ILE A 205 -27.69 -25.62 -12.90
C ILE A 205 -26.26 -25.97 -13.29
N MET A 206 -26.06 -26.91 -14.21
CA MET A 206 -24.73 -27.24 -14.76
C MET A 206 -24.20 -26.09 -15.61
N GLY A 207 -25.06 -25.40 -16.37
CA GLY A 207 -24.73 -24.23 -17.18
C GLY A 207 -24.39 -23.00 -16.35
N THR A 208 -25.06 -22.76 -15.22
CA THR A 208 -24.70 -21.70 -14.25
C THR A 208 -23.46 -22.07 -13.46
N ARG A 209 -23.16 -23.36 -13.27
CA ARG A 209 -21.89 -23.85 -12.71
C ARG A 209 -20.74 -23.87 -13.73
N TRP A 210 -21.03 -23.94 -15.03
CA TRP A 210 -20.07 -23.84 -16.14
C TRP A 210 -19.82 -22.40 -16.61
N TRP A 211 -20.84 -21.54 -16.55
CA TRP A 211 -20.77 -20.13 -16.96
C TRP A 211 -20.48 -19.20 -15.76
N GLY A 212 -20.71 -19.66 -14.53
CA GLY A 212 -20.34 -18.95 -13.30
C GLY A 212 -18.87 -19.08 -12.90
N GLY A 213 -18.03 -19.66 -13.77
CA GLY A 213 -16.61 -19.82 -13.53
C GLY A 213 -15.82 -19.89 -14.83
N SER A 214 -15.59 -18.74 -15.48
CA SER A 214 -14.43 -18.52 -16.40
C SER A 214 -14.46 -17.17 -17.14
N GLU A 215 -14.83 -16.06 -16.50
CA GLU A 215 -14.56 -14.71 -17.06
C GLU A 215 -13.36 -14.00 -16.40
N GLY A 216 -12.66 -14.64 -15.46
CA GLY A 216 -11.55 -14.05 -14.70
C GLY A 216 -10.18 -14.73 -14.83
N GLY A 217 -10.05 -15.74 -15.70
CA GLY A 217 -8.77 -16.41 -15.95
C GLY A 217 -8.05 -15.79 -17.15
N ILE A 218 -6.74 -15.53 -17.05
CA ILE A 218 -5.91 -15.19 -18.22
C ILE A 218 -5.96 -16.41 -19.15
N ASN A 219 -6.66 -16.29 -20.27
CA ASN A 219 -6.67 -17.32 -21.30
C ASN A 219 -5.27 -17.32 -21.96
N ALA A 220 -4.72 -18.48 -22.30
CA ALA A 220 -3.43 -18.56 -23.00
C ALA A 220 -3.41 -17.73 -24.31
N LYS A 221 -4.58 -17.47 -24.92
CA LYS A 221 -4.74 -16.56 -26.07
C LYS A 221 -4.58 -15.07 -25.74
N THR A 222 -4.61 -14.67 -24.47
CA THR A 222 -4.52 -13.26 -24.01
C THR A 222 -3.07 -12.78 -23.83
N LEU A 223 -2.08 -13.62 -24.13
CA LEU A 223 -0.64 -13.35 -23.97
C LEU A 223 0.12 -13.28 -25.30
N ASP A 224 -0.58 -13.42 -26.42
CA ASP A 224 -0.01 -13.15 -27.74
C ASP A 224 0.18 -11.64 -27.89
N VAL A 225 1.42 -11.22 -28.15
CA VAL A 225 1.75 -9.81 -28.33
C VAL A 225 1.41 -9.42 -29.76
N GLU A 226 0.49 -8.48 -29.89
CA GLU A 226 0.06 -8.01 -31.20
C GLU A 226 1.21 -7.40 -32.02
N PRO A 227 1.24 -7.59 -33.36
CA PRO A 227 2.32 -7.07 -34.21
C PRO A 227 2.51 -5.55 -34.13
N GLN A 228 1.42 -4.81 -33.85
CA GLN A 228 1.45 -3.36 -33.69
C GLN A 228 2.07 -2.87 -32.37
N TYR A 229 2.26 -3.75 -31.38
CA TYR A 229 2.91 -3.37 -30.12
C TYR A 229 4.39 -3.02 -30.37
N SER A 230 4.74 -1.78 -30.08
CA SER A 230 6.10 -1.23 -30.30
C SER A 230 6.82 -0.85 -29.00
N GLY A 231 6.25 -1.21 -27.85
CA GLY A 231 6.87 -1.02 -26.54
C GLY A 231 7.98 -2.03 -26.27
N ALA A 232 8.57 -1.94 -25.08
CA ALA A 232 9.60 -2.85 -24.59
C ALA A 232 9.13 -4.32 -24.66
N ARG A 233 10.03 -5.21 -25.12
CA ARG A 233 9.79 -6.65 -25.27
C ARG A 233 10.84 -7.45 -24.50
N ILE A 234 10.39 -8.47 -23.77
CA ILE A 234 11.28 -9.48 -23.17
C ILE A 234 11.43 -10.60 -24.20
N GLU A 235 12.64 -10.79 -24.69
CA GLU A 235 12.98 -11.90 -25.59
C GLU A 235 13.37 -13.13 -24.76
N GLY A 236 12.58 -14.20 -24.85
CA GLY A 236 12.76 -15.40 -24.02
C GLY A 236 12.43 -15.15 -22.55
N ASP A 237 13.24 -15.75 -21.65
CA ASP A 237 12.99 -15.74 -20.21
C ASP A 237 13.82 -14.71 -19.44
N ILE A 238 14.82 -14.13 -20.09
CA ILE A 238 15.82 -13.29 -19.41
C ILE A 238 15.43 -11.82 -19.54
N ILE A 239 15.20 -11.18 -18.41
CA ILE A 239 15.01 -9.73 -18.34
C ILE A 239 16.39 -9.08 -18.41
N THR A 240 16.62 -8.28 -19.45
CA THR A 240 17.92 -7.66 -19.74
C THR A 240 17.94 -6.18 -19.39
N LEU A 241 19.14 -5.60 -19.21
CA LEU A 241 19.31 -4.16 -19.04
C LEU A 241 18.75 -3.35 -20.22
N GLY A 242 18.86 -3.88 -21.45
CA GLY A 242 18.28 -3.28 -22.64
C GLY A 242 16.76 -3.17 -22.56
N PHE A 243 16.09 -4.24 -22.12
CA PHE A 243 14.66 -4.23 -21.86
C PHE A 243 14.28 -3.22 -20.76
N VAL A 244 14.96 -3.27 -19.60
CA VAL A 244 14.65 -2.37 -18.48
C VAL A 244 14.79 -0.90 -18.87
N LYS A 245 15.86 -0.54 -19.59
CA LYS A 245 16.05 0.83 -20.10
C LYS A 245 14.95 1.25 -21.07
N LYS A 246 14.57 0.38 -22.01
CA LYS A 246 13.49 0.68 -22.96
C LYS A 246 12.12 0.79 -22.27
N MET A 247 11.87 -0.05 -21.26
CA MET A 247 10.64 -0.01 -20.47
C MET A 247 10.54 1.29 -19.67
N MET A 248 11.62 1.71 -18.99
CA MET A 248 11.65 3.00 -18.29
C MET A 248 11.43 4.19 -19.24
N ASP A 249 12.01 4.14 -20.45
CA ASP A 249 11.76 5.16 -21.48
C ASP A 249 10.30 5.16 -21.96
N ASP A 250 9.70 3.99 -22.19
CA ASP A 250 8.29 3.88 -22.54
C ASP A 250 7.38 4.45 -21.44
N PHE A 251 7.64 4.12 -20.18
CA PHE A 251 6.93 4.66 -19.03
C PHE A 251 7.11 6.18 -18.89
N LYS A 252 8.33 6.70 -19.09
CA LYS A 252 8.60 8.14 -19.08
C LYS A 252 7.73 8.87 -20.12
N ASN A 253 7.47 8.21 -21.24
CA ASN A 253 6.62 8.69 -22.34
C ASN A 253 5.15 8.24 -22.22
N GLN A 254 4.70 7.83 -21.03
CA GLN A 254 3.31 7.43 -20.73
C GLN A 254 2.77 6.28 -21.59
N LYS A 255 3.64 5.39 -22.06
CA LYS A 255 3.25 4.15 -22.75
C LYS A 255 3.14 3.01 -21.74
N SER A 256 2.17 2.12 -21.96
CA SER A 256 1.99 0.93 -21.12
C SER A 256 2.84 -0.25 -21.58
N LEU A 257 3.33 -1.04 -20.62
CA LEU A 257 3.95 -2.34 -20.89
C LEU A 257 2.86 -3.36 -21.25
N HIS A 258 3.10 -4.19 -22.26
CA HIS A 258 2.15 -5.24 -22.65
C HIS A 258 1.91 -6.24 -21.51
N LYS A 259 0.65 -6.67 -21.31
CA LYS A 259 0.19 -7.54 -20.22
C LYS A 259 0.99 -8.84 -20.08
N ARG A 260 1.45 -9.41 -21.20
CA ARG A 260 2.37 -10.57 -21.22
C ARG A 260 3.63 -10.33 -20.39
N TYR A 261 4.31 -9.21 -20.60
CA TYR A 261 5.57 -8.92 -19.92
C TYR A 261 5.35 -8.51 -18.47
N VAL A 262 4.24 -7.84 -18.17
CA VAL A 262 3.79 -7.61 -16.78
C VAL A 262 3.65 -8.95 -16.05
N PHE A 263 2.94 -9.91 -16.65
CA PHE A 263 2.74 -11.23 -16.07
C PHE A 263 4.08 -11.96 -15.84
N GLN A 264 4.96 -11.96 -16.85
CA GLN A 264 6.30 -12.56 -16.76
C GLN A 264 7.13 -11.93 -15.62
N ILE A 265 7.14 -10.60 -15.49
CA ILE A 265 7.84 -9.90 -14.40
C ILE A 265 7.29 -10.35 -13.04
N LEU A 266 5.96 -10.39 -12.87
CA LEU A 266 5.35 -10.75 -11.59
C LEU A 266 5.63 -12.20 -11.20
N GLN A 267 5.53 -13.13 -12.15
CA GLN A 267 5.81 -14.55 -11.89
C GLN A 267 7.27 -14.77 -11.47
N GLN A 268 8.22 -14.14 -12.17
CA GLN A 268 9.64 -14.22 -11.82
C GLN A 268 9.93 -13.54 -10.47
N ALA A 269 9.39 -12.35 -10.22
CA ALA A 269 9.55 -11.62 -8.96
C ALA A 269 9.02 -12.44 -7.78
N LYS A 270 7.83 -13.03 -7.91
CA LYS A 270 7.23 -13.91 -6.90
C LYS A 270 8.17 -15.07 -6.54
N LYS A 271 8.73 -15.75 -7.55
CA LYS A 271 9.66 -16.86 -7.34
C LYS A 271 10.89 -16.42 -6.56
N ILE A 272 11.46 -15.26 -6.89
CA ILE A 272 12.62 -14.68 -6.20
C ILE A 272 12.26 -14.37 -4.74
N PHE A 273 11.20 -13.58 -4.51
CA PHE A 273 10.84 -13.14 -3.16
C PHE A 273 10.38 -14.28 -2.25
N LYS A 274 9.66 -15.29 -2.78
CA LYS A 274 9.23 -16.46 -2.01
C LYS A 274 10.41 -17.28 -1.48
N ALA A 275 11.55 -17.27 -2.17
CA ALA A 275 12.76 -17.97 -1.74
C ALA A 275 13.56 -17.21 -0.65
N LEU A 276 13.28 -15.93 -0.42
CA LEU A 276 13.98 -15.13 0.59
C LEU A 276 13.40 -15.36 1.99
N PRO A 277 14.22 -15.23 3.06
CA PRO A 277 13.73 -15.18 4.43
C PRO A 277 12.94 -13.88 4.70
N SER A 278 12.21 -13.84 5.82
CA SER A 278 11.45 -12.64 6.22
C SER A 278 12.37 -11.50 6.69
N LEU A 279 13.56 -11.83 7.19
CA LEU A 279 14.67 -10.90 7.42
C LEU A 279 15.87 -11.32 6.58
N VAL A 280 16.34 -10.43 5.72
CA VAL A 280 17.45 -10.69 4.77
C VAL A 280 18.73 -10.04 5.25
N ASP A 281 19.79 -10.82 5.40
CA ASP A 281 21.14 -10.32 5.68
C ASP A 281 21.86 -9.96 4.38
N ILE A 282 22.39 -8.73 4.29
CA ILE A 282 23.21 -8.26 3.16
C ILE A 282 24.64 -8.04 3.66
N THR A 283 25.59 -8.68 2.99
CA THR A 283 27.02 -8.40 3.18
C THR A 283 27.51 -7.48 2.06
N ILE A 284 27.91 -6.27 2.43
CA ILE A 284 28.55 -5.27 1.57
C ILE A 284 30.07 -5.45 1.71
N PRO A 285 30.78 -5.87 0.64
CA PRO A 285 32.24 -6.03 0.67
C PRO A 285 32.97 -4.71 0.92
N GLU A 286 34.18 -4.78 1.46
CA GLU A 286 35.05 -3.61 1.67
C GLU A 286 35.25 -2.81 0.37
N GLY A 287 35.15 -1.48 0.47
CA GLY A 287 35.23 -0.57 -0.68
C GLY A 287 34.02 -0.61 -1.62
N LYS A 288 32.96 -1.38 -1.29
CA LYS A 288 31.67 -1.35 -1.97
C LYS A 288 30.63 -0.63 -1.11
N ARG A 289 29.56 -0.20 -1.77
CA ARG A 289 28.46 0.55 -1.15
C ARG A 289 27.10 -0.05 -1.46
N LEU A 290 26.10 0.31 -0.67
CA LEU A 290 24.67 0.11 -0.94
C LEU A 290 23.90 1.39 -0.66
N THR A 291 22.90 1.69 -1.49
CA THR A 291 22.01 2.84 -1.28
C THR A 291 20.68 2.39 -0.70
N VAL A 292 20.22 3.01 0.40
CA VAL A 292 18.89 2.81 0.98
C VAL A 292 18.00 4.00 0.59
N CYS A 293 16.89 3.71 -0.07
CA CYS A 293 15.80 4.65 -0.34
C CYS A 293 14.63 4.33 0.59
N GLY A 294 13.88 5.36 0.99
CA GLY A 294 12.58 5.20 1.64
C GLY A 294 11.44 5.10 0.64
N ASP A 295 10.27 5.56 1.08
CA ASP A 295 9.02 5.55 0.34
C ASP A 295 9.15 6.34 -0.97
N ILE A 296 8.52 5.86 -2.03
CA ILE A 296 8.49 6.53 -3.35
C ILE A 296 7.07 6.74 -3.86
N HIS A 297 6.08 6.00 -3.34
CA HIS A 297 4.65 6.26 -3.52
C HIS A 297 4.21 6.62 -4.95
N GLY A 298 4.58 5.80 -5.93
CA GLY A 298 4.19 5.99 -7.33
C GLY A 298 4.69 7.29 -7.97
N GLN A 299 5.71 7.94 -7.41
CA GLN A 299 6.39 9.09 -8.02
C GLN A 299 7.48 8.61 -9.01
N PHE A 300 7.03 8.02 -10.13
CA PHE A 300 7.92 7.40 -11.11
C PHE A 300 9.00 8.32 -11.67
N TYR A 301 8.70 9.60 -11.87
CA TYR A 301 9.65 10.56 -12.42
C TYR A 301 10.75 10.90 -11.41
N ASP A 302 10.43 10.92 -10.12
CA ASP A 302 11.42 11.07 -9.05
C ASP A 302 12.27 9.81 -8.87
N LEU A 303 11.69 8.61 -9.08
CA LEU A 303 12.47 7.37 -9.15
C LEU A 303 13.54 7.44 -10.25
N LEU A 304 13.17 7.93 -11.44
CA LEU A 304 14.14 8.14 -12.53
C LEU A 304 15.21 9.18 -12.14
N ASN A 305 14.83 10.25 -11.45
CA ASN A 305 15.77 11.25 -10.94
C ASN A 305 16.77 10.65 -9.94
N ILE A 306 16.32 9.77 -9.03
CA ILE A 306 17.22 9.03 -8.13
C ILE A 306 18.25 8.25 -8.95
N PHE A 307 17.82 7.53 -9.99
CA PHE A 307 18.74 6.76 -10.83
C PHE A 307 19.68 7.63 -11.68
N GLU A 308 19.26 8.83 -12.07
CA GLU A 308 20.11 9.81 -12.75
C GLU A 308 21.17 10.37 -11.81
N LEU A 309 20.79 10.76 -10.59
CA LEU A 309 21.68 11.34 -9.58
C LEU A 309 22.64 10.32 -8.95
N ASN A 310 22.18 9.09 -8.77
CA ASN A 310 22.87 8.06 -7.97
C ASN A 310 23.34 6.86 -8.80
N GLY A 311 23.06 6.85 -10.11
CA GLY A 311 23.38 5.78 -11.04
C GLY A 311 22.33 4.66 -11.03
N LEU A 312 22.16 3.98 -12.16
CA LEU A 312 21.23 2.85 -12.25
C LEU A 312 21.60 1.72 -11.27
N PRO A 313 20.62 0.93 -10.80
CA PRO A 313 20.88 -0.27 -10.04
C PRO A 313 21.73 -1.27 -10.84
N SER A 314 22.78 -1.77 -10.21
CA SER A 314 23.66 -2.82 -10.74
C SER A 314 24.30 -3.59 -9.59
N GLU A 315 25.03 -4.66 -9.87
CA GLU A 315 25.78 -5.39 -8.84
C GLU A 315 26.84 -4.51 -8.15
N ASP A 316 27.38 -3.52 -8.86
CA ASP A 316 28.33 -2.54 -8.31
C ASP A 316 27.66 -1.32 -7.68
N ASN A 317 26.36 -1.13 -7.89
CA ASN A 317 25.56 -0.05 -7.34
C ASN A 317 24.21 -0.55 -6.81
N PRO A 318 24.22 -1.39 -5.76
CA PRO A 318 23.00 -2.00 -5.25
C PRO A 318 22.13 -1.00 -4.48
N TYR A 319 20.82 -1.20 -4.57
CA TYR A 319 19.81 -0.42 -3.85
C TYR A 319 18.98 -1.28 -2.91
N LEU A 320 18.49 -0.69 -1.82
CA LEU A 320 17.39 -1.19 -0.99
C LEU A 320 16.29 -0.12 -0.97
N PHE A 321 15.12 -0.41 -1.53
CA PHE A 321 13.94 0.43 -1.36
C PHE A 321 13.11 -0.10 -0.19
N ASN A 322 12.88 0.75 0.80
CA ASN A 322 12.39 0.36 2.10
C ASN A 322 10.86 0.51 2.23
N GLY A 323 10.13 -0.25 1.40
CA GLY A 323 8.66 -0.26 1.37
C GLY A 323 8.03 0.95 0.66
N ASP A 324 6.70 0.90 0.55
CA ASP A 324 5.85 1.99 0.09
C ASP A 324 6.22 2.51 -1.30
N PHE A 325 6.18 1.58 -2.24
CA PHE A 325 6.46 1.83 -3.65
C PHE A 325 5.26 2.42 -4.39
N VAL A 326 4.06 2.04 -3.93
CA VAL A 326 2.78 2.28 -4.60
C VAL A 326 1.86 3.14 -3.75
N ASP A 327 0.66 3.34 -4.28
CA ASP A 327 -0.38 4.22 -3.75
C ASP A 327 0.03 5.70 -3.76
N ARG A 328 -0.96 6.58 -3.59
CA ARG A 328 -0.78 8.04 -3.53
C ARG A 328 -0.42 8.65 -4.87
N GLY A 329 0.80 8.46 -5.35
CA GLY A 329 1.20 8.86 -6.69
C GLY A 329 0.48 8.05 -7.76
N SER A 330 0.26 8.69 -8.91
CA SER A 330 -0.54 8.14 -10.01
C SER A 330 0.28 7.41 -11.07
N PHE A 331 1.54 7.09 -10.75
CA PHE A 331 2.45 6.29 -11.57
C PHE A 331 3.00 5.08 -10.78
N SER A 332 2.15 4.51 -9.92
CA SER A 332 2.52 3.38 -9.06
C SER A 332 2.86 2.13 -9.87
N LEU A 333 2.13 1.89 -10.96
CA LEU A 333 2.36 0.72 -11.82
C LEU A 333 3.74 0.79 -12.50
N GLU A 334 4.13 1.98 -12.97
CA GLU A 334 5.43 2.21 -13.60
C GLU A 334 6.58 2.04 -12.60
N VAL A 335 6.42 2.55 -11.37
CA VAL A 335 7.39 2.34 -10.27
C VAL A 335 7.56 0.85 -10.00
N ILE A 336 6.48 0.14 -9.64
CA ILE A 336 6.61 -1.23 -9.15
C ILE A 336 7.11 -2.19 -10.23
N LEU A 337 6.70 -2.01 -11.48
CA LEU A 337 7.20 -2.82 -12.60
C LEU A 337 8.67 -2.55 -12.89
N THR A 338 9.14 -1.31 -12.73
CA THR A 338 10.57 -0.97 -12.85
C THR A 338 11.38 -1.66 -11.76
N LEU A 339 10.96 -1.56 -10.49
CA LEU A 339 11.63 -2.19 -9.36
C LEU A 339 11.68 -3.73 -9.50
N PHE A 340 10.56 -4.35 -9.87
CA PHE A 340 10.50 -5.80 -10.09
C PHE A 340 11.31 -6.25 -11.32
N ALA A 341 11.28 -5.52 -12.43
CA ALA A 341 12.08 -5.88 -13.60
C ALA A 341 13.59 -5.82 -13.30
N VAL A 342 14.06 -4.81 -12.56
CA VAL A 342 15.45 -4.75 -12.08
C VAL A 342 15.77 -5.93 -11.17
N LYS A 343 14.85 -6.28 -10.24
CA LYS A 343 15.03 -7.45 -9.35
C LYS A 343 15.17 -8.76 -10.13
N CYS A 344 14.36 -8.94 -11.17
CA CYS A 344 14.42 -10.13 -12.03
C CYS A 344 15.66 -10.15 -12.93
N MET A 345 16.13 -8.97 -13.38
CA MET A 345 17.34 -8.83 -14.19
C MET A 345 18.61 -9.17 -13.39
N SER A 346 18.74 -8.63 -12.17
CA SER A 346 19.86 -8.90 -11.28
C SER A 346 19.37 -8.86 -9.83
N PRO A 347 19.16 -10.02 -9.19
CA PRO A 347 18.61 -10.09 -7.83
C PRO A 347 19.45 -9.40 -6.75
N SER A 348 20.75 -9.18 -6.98
CA SER A 348 21.66 -8.45 -6.07
C SER A 348 21.70 -6.95 -6.35
N ALA A 349 21.26 -6.48 -7.52
CA ALA A 349 21.25 -5.07 -7.86
C ALA A 349 20.18 -4.27 -7.10
N ILE A 350 19.09 -4.92 -6.69
CA ILE A 350 18.02 -4.26 -5.93
C ILE A 350 17.40 -5.18 -4.88
N HIS A 351 17.12 -4.62 -3.72
CA HIS A 351 16.44 -5.22 -2.58
C HIS A 351 15.18 -4.41 -2.29
N LEU A 352 14.10 -5.08 -1.92
CA LEU A 352 12.80 -4.47 -1.65
C LEU A 352 12.29 -5.02 -0.32
N SER A 353 12.02 -4.16 0.65
CA SER A 353 11.24 -4.54 1.85
C SER A 353 9.77 -4.22 1.64
N ARG A 354 8.90 -4.89 2.37
CA ARG A 354 7.47 -4.60 2.37
C ARG A 354 7.22 -3.34 3.23
N GLY A 355 6.44 -2.40 2.71
CA GLY A 355 5.82 -1.33 3.51
C GLY A 355 4.36 -1.62 3.81
N ASN A 356 3.68 -0.73 4.54
CA ASN A 356 2.26 -0.91 4.84
C ASN A 356 1.40 -0.73 3.58
N HIS A 357 1.86 0.03 2.59
CA HIS A 357 1.16 0.21 1.32
C HIS A 357 1.28 -0.98 0.35
N GLU A 358 2.15 -1.96 0.61
CA GLU A 358 2.11 -3.25 -0.10
C GLU A 358 1.11 -4.23 0.55
N SER A 359 -0.12 -3.75 0.77
CA SER A 359 -1.23 -4.50 1.37
C SER A 359 -2.57 -4.24 0.67
N LYS A 360 -3.45 -5.23 0.68
CA LYS A 360 -4.76 -5.16 0.01
C LYS A 360 -5.63 -4.04 0.58
N SER A 361 -5.59 -3.83 1.89
CA SER A 361 -6.36 -2.77 2.56
C SER A 361 -5.95 -1.38 2.09
N MET A 362 -4.64 -1.13 1.99
CA MET A 362 -4.13 0.17 1.53
C MET A 362 -4.38 0.37 0.04
N ASN A 363 -4.06 -0.62 -0.80
CA ASN A 363 -4.19 -0.48 -2.26
C ASN A 363 -5.62 -0.18 -2.73
N LYS A 364 -6.62 -0.76 -2.03
CA LYS A 364 -8.04 -0.52 -2.29
C LYS A 364 -8.45 0.93 -2.05
N MET A 365 -7.83 1.56 -1.06
CA MET A 365 -8.15 2.91 -0.58
C MET A 365 -7.32 3.97 -1.30
N TYR A 366 -6.03 3.70 -1.51
CA TYR A 366 -5.03 4.72 -1.80
C TYR A 366 -4.56 4.79 -3.25
N GLY A 367 -5.15 4.00 -4.14
CA GLY A 367 -5.10 4.23 -5.60
C GLY A 367 -4.52 3.10 -6.41
N PHE A 368 -3.63 2.27 -5.87
CA PHE A 368 -2.95 1.23 -6.64
C PHE A 368 -3.91 0.19 -7.22
N GLU A 369 -4.91 -0.26 -6.46
CA GLU A 369 -5.93 -1.18 -6.98
C GLU A 369 -6.67 -0.57 -8.19
N GLY A 370 -7.06 0.71 -8.08
CA GLY A 370 -7.76 1.42 -9.15
C GLY A 370 -6.87 1.65 -10.39
N GLU A 371 -5.60 1.95 -10.17
CA GLU A 371 -4.60 2.16 -11.22
C GLU A 371 -4.37 0.86 -12.00
N VAL A 372 -4.15 -0.26 -11.29
CA VAL A 372 -3.98 -1.59 -11.89
C VAL A 372 -5.23 -2.01 -12.66
N LYS A 373 -6.44 -1.78 -12.13
CA LYS A 373 -7.69 -2.11 -12.84
C LYS A 373 -7.85 -1.32 -14.13
N THR A 374 -7.45 -0.05 -14.12
CA THR A 374 -7.57 0.85 -15.27
C THR A 374 -6.51 0.57 -16.34
N LYS A 375 -5.24 0.41 -15.94
CA LYS A 375 -4.12 0.19 -16.88
C LYS A 375 -4.01 -1.28 -17.32
N LEU A 376 -4.50 -2.22 -16.52
CA LEU A 376 -4.44 -3.66 -16.76
C LEU A 376 -5.83 -4.34 -16.69
N ASN A 377 -6.17 -5.01 -15.58
CA ASN A 377 -7.47 -5.59 -15.25
C ASN A 377 -7.47 -6.14 -13.79
N GLU A 378 -8.63 -6.61 -13.32
CA GLU A 378 -8.84 -7.18 -11.98
C GLU A 378 -7.87 -8.33 -11.64
N THR A 379 -7.57 -9.21 -12.61
CA THR A 379 -6.69 -10.35 -12.35
C THR A 379 -5.32 -9.91 -11.86
N PHE A 380 -4.76 -8.82 -12.41
CA PHE A 380 -3.46 -8.31 -11.97
C PHE A 380 -3.46 -7.78 -10.53
N VAL A 381 -4.61 -7.31 -10.00
CA VAL A 381 -4.70 -6.85 -8.60
C VAL A 381 -4.36 -7.99 -7.65
N GLU A 382 -4.97 -9.17 -7.86
CA GLU A 382 -4.71 -10.33 -7.02
C GLU A 382 -3.26 -10.83 -7.22
N LEU A 383 -2.72 -10.80 -8.45
CA LEU A 383 -1.33 -11.18 -8.71
C LEU A 383 -0.33 -10.27 -7.98
N PHE A 384 -0.55 -8.95 -7.98
CA PHE A 384 0.28 -8.01 -7.23
C PHE A 384 0.19 -8.27 -5.72
N SER A 385 -1.02 -8.44 -5.17
CA SER A 385 -1.22 -8.75 -3.74
C SER A 385 -0.48 -10.02 -3.32
N GLU A 386 -0.51 -11.08 -4.14
CA GLU A 386 0.25 -12.30 -3.89
C GLU A 386 1.78 -12.08 -3.90
N VAL A 387 2.30 -11.26 -4.81
CA VAL A 387 3.73 -10.93 -4.88
C VAL A 387 4.13 -10.07 -3.68
N PHE A 388 3.30 -9.10 -3.30
CA PHE A 388 3.51 -8.25 -2.11
C PHE A 388 3.58 -9.06 -0.82
N CYS A 389 2.74 -10.09 -0.69
CA CYS A 389 2.82 -11.03 0.43
C CYS A 389 4.14 -11.83 0.48
N CYS A 390 4.92 -11.87 -0.60
CA CYS A 390 6.21 -12.53 -0.62
C CYS A 390 7.39 -11.61 -0.24
N LEU A 391 7.21 -10.28 -0.24
CA LEU A 391 8.27 -9.31 0.05
C LEU A 391 8.84 -9.50 1.46
N PRO A 392 10.17 -9.50 1.66
CA PRO A 392 10.80 -9.51 2.98
C PRO A 392 10.34 -8.32 3.85
N LEU A 393 10.34 -8.50 5.17
CA LEU A 393 9.85 -7.48 6.11
C LEU A 393 10.98 -6.55 6.60
N ALA A 394 12.22 -7.04 6.65
CA ALA A 394 13.35 -6.27 7.13
C ALA A 394 14.67 -6.75 6.51
N TYR A 395 15.69 -5.91 6.61
CA TYR A 395 17.05 -6.18 6.16
C TYR A 395 18.08 -5.84 7.23
N VAL A 396 19.21 -6.56 7.23
CA VAL A 396 20.36 -6.25 8.08
C VAL A 396 21.59 -6.09 7.21
N LEU A 397 22.21 -4.91 7.23
CA LEU A 397 23.41 -4.60 6.46
C LEU A 397 24.66 -4.80 7.32
N ASN A 398 25.58 -5.66 6.88
CA ASN A 398 26.84 -5.97 7.57
C ASN A 398 26.71 -6.29 9.06
N LYS A 399 25.56 -6.85 9.48
CA LYS A 399 25.23 -7.12 10.90
C LYS A 399 25.28 -5.87 11.80
N LYS A 400 25.14 -4.68 11.23
CA LYS A 400 25.26 -3.40 11.93
C LYS A 400 24.03 -2.52 11.79
N VAL A 401 23.46 -2.44 10.59
CA VAL A 401 22.33 -1.55 10.30
C VAL A 401 21.08 -2.37 10.06
N PHE A 402 20.06 -2.21 10.92
CA PHE A 402 18.75 -2.81 10.72
C PHE A 402 17.85 -1.85 9.96
N VAL A 403 17.27 -2.32 8.86
CA VAL A 403 16.41 -1.53 7.96
C VAL A 403 15.01 -2.14 7.93
N VAL A 404 14.01 -1.35 8.28
CA VAL A 404 12.60 -1.73 8.34
C VAL A 404 11.72 -0.58 7.88
N HIS A 405 10.56 -0.81 7.26
CA HIS A 405 9.72 0.29 6.80
C HIS A 405 9.16 1.14 7.97
N GLY A 406 8.36 0.51 8.84
CA GLY A 406 7.74 1.13 10.01
C GLY A 406 8.73 1.30 11.16
N GLY A 407 8.80 0.35 12.09
CA GLY A 407 9.65 0.51 13.25
C GLY A 407 9.75 -0.70 14.17
N LEU A 408 9.87 -0.42 15.47
CA LEU A 408 10.10 -1.41 16.51
C LEU A 408 8.80 -1.85 17.19
N PHE A 409 8.96 -2.69 18.22
CA PHE A 409 7.95 -3.59 18.72
C PHE A 409 7.33 -3.14 20.03
N SER A 410 6.11 -3.61 20.32
CA SER A 410 5.44 -3.42 21.60
C SER A 410 6.10 -4.17 22.75
N ASP A 411 6.74 -5.30 22.45
CA ASP A 411 7.45 -6.13 23.42
C ASP A 411 8.97 -5.89 23.37
N ASP A 412 9.60 -5.94 24.55
CA ASP A 412 11.06 -6.01 24.66
C ASP A 412 11.57 -7.44 24.41
N GLY A 413 12.84 -7.56 24.03
CA GLY A 413 13.52 -8.86 23.89
C GLY A 413 13.34 -9.52 22.51
N VAL A 414 12.61 -8.89 21.59
CA VAL A 414 12.50 -9.34 20.19
C VAL A 414 13.89 -9.44 19.56
N GLN A 415 14.21 -10.61 19.02
CA GLN A 415 15.48 -10.91 18.36
C GLN A 415 15.34 -10.93 16.83
N LEU A 416 16.46 -10.78 16.12
CA LEU A 416 16.49 -10.94 14.66
C LEU A 416 15.99 -12.33 14.21
N SER A 417 16.12 -13.37 15.06
CA SER A 417 15.58 -14.71 14.80
C SER A 417 14.06 -14.72 14.76
N ASP A 418 13.40 -13.93 15.60
CA ASP A 418 11.93 -13.88 15.68
C ASP A 418 11.38 -13.26 14.40
N ILE A 419 12.00 -12.17 13.93
CA ILE A 419 11.67 -11.51 12.66
C ILE A 419 11.87 -12.47 11.48
N ARG A 420 12.97 -13.23 11.47
CA ARG A 420 13.27 -14.21 10.42
C ARG A 420 12.26 -15.36 10.39
N ALA A 421 11.66 -15.69 11.54
CA ALA A 421 10.67 -16.77 11.70
C ALA A 421 9.22 -16.34 11.35
N ILE A 422 8.95 -15.04 11.13
CA ILE A 422 7.61 -14.57 10.77
C ILE A 422 7.14 -15.24 9.46
N ASN A 423 5.99 -15.90 9.49
CA ASN A 423 5.29 -16.33 8.28
C ASN A 423 4.61 -15.13 7.62
N ARG A 424 5.33 -14.48 6.70
CA ARG A 424 4.91 -13.24 6.04
C ARG A 424 3.97 -13.41 4.85
N PHE A 425 3.71 -14.64 4.40
CA PHE A 425 2.93 -14.96 3.19
C PHE A 425 1.42 -14.77 3.38
N ARG A 426 1.03 -13.58 3.83
CA ARG A 426 -0.33 -13.17 4.22
C ARG A 426 -0.43 -11.65 4.21
N GLU A 427 -1.65 -11.14 4.25
CA GLU A 427 -1.88 -9.73 4.59
C GLU A 427 -1.42 -9.45 6.04
N PRO A 428 -0.93 -8.23 6.33
CA PRO A 428 -0.55 -7.86 7.69
C PRO A 428 -1.71 -8.07 8.67
N PRO A 429 -1.49 -8.75 9.81
CA PRO A 429 -2.49 -8.80 10.88
C PRO A 429 -2.72 -7.42 11.50
N GLU A 430 -3.78 -7.26 12.29
CA GLU A 430 -4.02 -6.02 13.03
C GLU A 430 -2.94 -5.77 14.11
N GLU A 431 -2.42 -6.83 14.73
CA GLU A 431 -1.44 -6.78 15.83
C GLU A 431 -0.27 -7.77 15.64
N GLY A 432 0.79 -7.59 16.43
CA GLY A 432 1.97 -8.44 16.48
C GLY A 432 3.10 -7.98 15.56
N LEU A 433 4.23 -8.70 15.62
CA LEU A 433 5.52 -8.27 15.03
C LEU A 433 5.42 -7.81 13.57
N MET A 434 4.67 -8.53 12.73
CA MET A 434 4.50 -8.17 11.32
C MET A 434 3.75 -6.84 11.14
N SER A 435 2.75 -6.56 11.97
CA SER A 435 2.03 -5.28 11.94
C SER A 435 2.96 -4.15 12.39
N GLU A 436 3.67 -4.34 13.50
CA GLU A 436 4.54 -3.33 14.11
C GLU A 436 5.74 -2.96 13.22
N LEU A 437 6.35 -3.94 12.54
CA LEU A 437 7.41 -3.70 11.54
C LEU A 437 6.93 -2.77 10.42
N LEU A 438 5.65 -2.78 10.08
CA LEU A 438 5.10 -2.02 8.97
C LEU A 438 4.47 -0.68 9.40
N TRP A 439 4.10 -0.52 10.68
CA TRP A 439 3.24 0.59 11.12
C TRP A 439 3.75 1.42 12.30
N SER A 440 4.73 0.95 13.06
CA SER A 440 5.21 1.67 14.24
C SER A 440 6.05 2.90 13.87
N ASP A 441 5.98 3.93 14.71
CA ASP A 441 6.74 5.19 14.56
C ASP A 441 7.59 5.49 15.81
N PRO A 442 8.74 6.17 15.67
CA PRO A 442 9.47 6.68 16.82
C PRO A 442 8.69 7.78 17.56
N GLN A 443 9.05 8.01 18.83
CA GLN A 443 8.59 9.16 19.62
C GLN A 443 9.74 9.79 20.40
N PRO A 444 9.69 11.11 20.64
CA PRO A 444 10.76 11.81 21.35
C PRO A 444 10.83 11.46 22.85
N TYR A 445 9.78 10.88 23.42
CA TYR A 445 9.71 10.53 24.84
C TYR A 445 10.08 9.06 25.06
N LEU A 446 10.65 8.76 26.22
CA LEU A 446 10.97 7.38 26.62
C LEU A 446 9.72 6.50 26.74
N GLY A 447 9.91 5.19 26.61
CA GLY A 447 8.88 4.17 26.72
C GLY A 447 8.11 3.96 25.43
N ARG A 448 6.84 3.55 25.56
CA ARG A 448 5.94 3.27 24.45
C ARG A 448 4.65 4.06 24.62
N GLY A 449 4.01 4.40 23.50
CA GLY A 449 2.74 5.11 23.48
C GLY A 449 1.80 4.55 22.41
N PRO A 450 0.54 5.00 22.41
CA PRO A 450 -0.39 4.68 21.34
C PRO A 450 0.12 5.25 20.02
N SER A 451 0.04 4.46 18.95
CA SER A 451 0.38 4.96 17.61
C SER A 451 -0.55 6.10 17.21
N LYS A 452 0.05 7.16 16.68
CA LYS A 452 -0.68 8.28 16.08
C LYS A 452 -1.51 7.85 14.87
N ARG A 453 -1.22 6.69 14.27
CA ARG A 453 -1.94 6.12 13.12
C ARG A 453 -3.14 5.27 13.54
N GLY A 454 -3.23 4.90 14.82
CA GLY A 454 -4.26 3.99 15.33
C GLY A 454 -4.02 2.50 15.01
N VAL A 455 -2.80 2.16 14.57
CA VAL A 455 -2.27 0.80 14.34
C VAL A 455 -0.76 0.82 14.58
N GLY A 456 -0.19 -0.25 15.12
CA GLY A 456 1.19 -0.27 15.62
C GLY A 456 1.32 0.50 16.95
N LEU A 457 2.52 1.00 17.24
CA LEU A 457 2.79 1.79 18.44
C LEU A 457 3.76 2.94 18.16
N SER A 458 3.86 3.86 19.12
CA SER A 458 4.99 4.78 19.20
C SER A 458 6.06 4.24 20.16
N PHE A 459 7.34 4.32 19.81
CA PHE A 459 8.45 3.79 20.62
C PHE A 459 9.57 4.81 20.83
N GLY A 460 10.07 4.89 22.07
CA GLY A 460 11.09 5.86 22.48
C GLY A 460 12.53 5.43 22.20
N GLU A 461 13.44 6.33 22.57
CA GLU A 461 14.88 6.13 22.46
C GLU A 461 15.38 4.91 23.25
N ASP A 462 14.84 4.67 24.44
CA ASP A 462 15.17 3.52 25.29
C ASP A 462 14.84 2.19 24.61
N VAL A 463 13.68 2.11 23.93
CA VAL A 463 13.29 0.92 23.14
C VAL A 463 14.27 0.68 21.99
N THR A 464 14.65 1.75 21.30
CA THR A 464 15.61 1.68 20.18
C THR A 464 16.98 1.24 20.65
N LYS A 465 17.52 1.89 21.68
CA LYS A 465 18.83 1.55 22.24
C LYS A 465 18.87 0.10 22.75
N LYS A 466 17.80 -0.34 23.43
CA LYS A 466 17.68 -1.71 23.93
C LYS A 466 17.66 -2.75 22.81
N PHE A 467 16.82 -2.56 21.78
CA PHE A 467 16.75 -3.49 20.65
C PHE A 467 18.10 -3.60 19.91
N LEU A 468 18.75 -2.47 19.64
CA LEU A 468 20.05 -2.45 18.99
C LEU A 468 21.12 -3.15 19.83
N GLN A 469 21.16 -2.89 21.15
CA GLN A 469 22.08 -3.54 22.07
C GLN A 469 21.86 -5.06 22.12
N ASP A 470 20.62 -5.51 22.33
CA ASP A 470 20.28 -6.92 22.48
C ASP A 470 20.60 -7.72 21.21
N ASN A 471 20.57 -7.07 20.04
CA ASN A 471 20.82 -7.70 18.74
C ASN A 471 22.23 -7.39 18.16
N ASN A 472 23.10 -6.72 18.91
CA ASN A 472 24.44 -6.29 18.48
C ASN A 472 24.43 -5.46 17.17
N LEU A 473 23.53 -4.50 17.09
CA LEU A 473 23.38 -3.57 15.97
C LEU A 473 23.83 -2.15 16.39
N ASP A 474 24.21 -1.35 15.40
CA ASP A 474 24.70 0.01 15.58
C ASP A 474 23.60 1.06 15.34
N LEU A 475 22.71 0.80 14.37
CA LEU A 475 21.79 1.79 13.79
C LEU A 475 20.47 1.15 13.33
N LEU A 476 19.36 1.85 13.58
CA LEU A 476 18.06 1.62 12.96
C LEU A 476 17.86 2.60 11.80
N VAL A 477 17.50 2.11 10.62
CA VAL A 477 17.02 2.94 9.50
C VAL A 477 15.58 2.56 9.18
N ARG A 478 14.72 3.57 9.05
CA ARG A 478 13.30 3.37 8.71
C ARG A 478 12.76 4.45 7.77
N SER A 479 11.52 4.33 7.31
CA SER A 479 10.91 5.24 6.33
C SER A 479 9.56 5.81 6.79
N HIS A 480 8.42 5.53 6.13
CA HIS A 480 7.01 5.62 6.60
C HIS A 480 6.47 7.00 7.06
N GLU A 481 7.33 7.95 7.43
CA GLU A 481 6.99 9.32 7.81
C GLU A 481 7.65 10.31 6.86
N VAL A 482 6.85 11.22 6.32
CA VAL A 482 7.33 12.34 5.52
C VAL A 482 8.18 13.25 6.43
N LYS A 483 9.38 13.60 5.97
CA LYS A 483 10.28 14.56 6.64
C LYS A 483 10.62 15.71 5.71
N ASP A 484 10.65 16.94 6.24
CA ASP A 484 10.86 18.16 5.44
C ASP A 484 12.14 18.11 4.60
N GLU A 485 13.25 17.64 5.18
CA GLU A 485 14.55 17.51 4.50
C GLU A 485 14.74 16.13 3.84
N GLY A 486 13.68 15.31 3.77
CA GLY A 486 13.72 13.94 3.28
C GLY A 486 14.32 12.93 4.26
N TYR A 487 14.82 13.38 5.40
CA TYR A 487 15.30 12.53 6.48
C TYR A 487 15.18 13.21 7.84
N GLU A 488 15.27 12.41 8.91
CA GLU A 488 15.45 12.90 10.28
C GLU A 488 16.34 11.93 11.07
N ILE A 489 17.21 12.47 11.93
CA ILE A 489 18.06 11.67 12.82
C ILE A 489 17.49 11.82 14.24
N GLU A 490 17.05 10.72 14.81
CA GLU A 490 16.32 10.66 16.07
C GLU A 490 17.04 9.73 17.06
N HIS A 491 16.57 9.69 18.30
CA HIS A 491 17.02 8.75 19.34
C HIS A 491 18.55 8.75 19.52
N ASP A 492 19.14 9.94 19.70
CA ASP A 492 20.59 10.12 19.94
C ASP A 492 21.45 9.50 18.82
N GLY A 493 21.02 9.67 17.57
CA GLY A 493 21.73 9.17 16.39
C GLY A 493 21.58 7.66 16.15
N LYS A 494 20.71 6.98 16.90
CA LYS A 494 20.46 5.54 16.77
C LYS A 494 19.32 5.19 15.83
N LEU A 495 18.55 6.20 15.40
CA LEU A 495 17.47 6.04 14.44
C LEU A 495 17.60 7.07 13.32
N ILE A 496 17.43 6.64 12.08
CA ILE A 496 17.30 7.53 10.93
C ILE A 496 16.03 7.20 10.18
N THR A 497 15.14 8.19 10.07
CA THR A 497 14.02 8.16 9.14
C THR A 497 14.49 8.68 7.78
N VAL A 498 14.26 7.95 6.69
CA VAL A 498 14.56 8.36 5.31
C VAL A 498 13.32 8.25 4.43
N PHE A 499 13.06 9.28 3.63
CA PHE A 499 11.86 9.38 2.80
C PHE A 499 12.26 9.85 1.40
N SER A 500 11.86 9.11 0.36
CA SER A 500 12.37 9.31 -1.01
C SER A 500 11.34 9.86 -1.99
N ALA A 501 10.16 10.31 -1.52
CA ALA A 501 9.15 10.98 -2.32
C ALA A 501 9.21 12.52 -2.08
N PRO A 502 10.00 13.27 -2.86
CA PRO A 502 10.04 14.73 -2.73
C PRO A 502 8.72 15.36 -3.15
N ASN A 503 8.36 16.51 -2.56
CA ASN A 503 7.10 17.20 -2.76
C ASN A 503 5.90 16.23 -2.71
N TYR A 504 5.84 15.42 -1.67
CA TYR A 504 4.91 14.30 -1.56
C TYR A 504 3.46 14.74 -1.85
N CYS A 505 2.79 13.97 -2.70
CA CYS A 505 1.43 14.24 -3.19
C CYS A 505 1.24 15.64 -3.81
N ASP A 506 2.30 16.20 -4.42
CA ASP A 506 2.33 17.51 -5.07
C ASP A 506 1.96 18.69 -4.15
N GLN A 507 2.04 18.49 -2.83
CA GLN A 507 1.50 19.45 -1.84
C GLN A 507 2.42 19.69 -0.65
N MET A 508 3.24 18.71 -0.25
CA MET A 508 4.03 18.80 0.98
C MET A 508 5.24 19.73 0.85
N GLY A 509 5.83 19.86 -0.34
CA GLY A 509 7.02 20.68 -0.55
C GLY A 509 8.31 20.17 0.11
N ASN A 510 8.29 18.97 0.70
CA ASN A 510 9.46 18.34 1.31
C ASN A 510 10.53 17.97 0.27
N LYS A 511 11.78 17.81 0.70
CA LYS A 511 12.81 17.12 -0.09
C LYS A 511 12.64 15.61 0.02
N GLY A 512 13.26 14.89 -0.90
CA GLY A 512 13.53 13.46 -0.79
C GLY A 512 14.97 13.24 -0.35
N ALA A 513 15.26 12.08 0.23
CA ALA A 513 16.63 11.67 0.53
C ALA A 513 16.85 10.18 0.27
N PHE A 514 18.11 9.79 0.11
CA PHE A 514 18.58 8.41 0.17
C PHE A 514 19.89 8.35 0.97
N ILE A 515 20.20 7.18 1.54
CA ILE A 515 21.39 6.98 2.37
C ILE A 515 22.35 6.03 1.67
N ARG A 516 23.61 6.43 1.51
CA ARG A 516 24.69 5.54 1.06
C ARG A 516 25.42 4.98 2.26
N PHE A 517 25.57 3.66 2.31
CA PHE A 517 26.43 2.96 3.26
C PHE A 517 27.60 2.33 2.52
N GLU A 518 28.83 2.62 2.97
CA GLU A 518 30.06 2.06 2.40
C GLU A 518 30.80 1.24 3.46
N ALA A 519 31.23 0.03 3.10
CA ALA A 519 31.96 -0.84 4.01
C ALA A 519 33.47 -0.51 3.99
N PRO A 520 34.17 -0.62 5.13
CA PRO A 520 33.71 -1.24 6.38
C PRO A 520 33.06 -0.27 7.38
N ASP A 521 33.16 1.05 7.13
CA ASP A 521 32.80 2.09 8.10
C ASP A 521 31.28 2.12 8.38
N MET A 522 30.46 1.79 7.38
CA MET A 522 28.99 1.72 7.48
C MET A 522 28.35 3.00 8.05
N LYS A 523 29.01 4.15 7.90
CA LYS A 523 28.45 5.45 8.27
C LYS A 523 27.39 5.87 7.26
N PRO A 524 26.24 6.40 7.72
CA PRO A 524 25.20 6.89 6.83
C PRO A 524 25.65 8.17 6.12
N ASN A 525 25.81 8.11 4.80
CA ASN A 525 26.01 9.29 3.96
C ASN A 525 24.67 9.66 3.30
N ILE A 526 23.99 10.64 3.90
CA ILE A 526 22.64 11.06 3.49
C ILE A 526 22.75 12.09 2.36
N VAL A 527 22.02 11.85 1.26
CA VAL A 527 21.96 12.73 0.10
C VAL A 527 20.51 13.15 -0.12
N THR A 528 20.25 14.46 -0.13
CA THR A 528 18.92 15.04 -0.38
C THR A 528 18.74 15.44 -1.84
N PHE A 529 17.52 15.40 -2.35
CA PHE A 529 17.14 15.83 -3.69
C PHE A 529 15.73 16.45 -3.71
N SER A 530 15.45 17.23 -4.74
CA SER A 530 14.14 17.88 -4.94
C SER A 530 13.30 17.13 -5.97
N ALA A 531 12.00 17.41 -5.98
CA ALA A 531 11.06 16.85 -6.94
C ALA A 531 11.36 17.31 -8.37
N VAL A 532 11.03 16.47 -9.35
CA VAL A 532 11.12 16.80 -10.77
C VAL A 532 9.74 16.90 -11.42
N PRO A 533 9.61 17.62 -12.55
CA PRO A 533 8.34 17.68 -13.27
C PRO A 533 7.86 16.29 -13.74
N HIS A 534 6.55 16.09 -13.69
CA HIS A 534 5.85 14.90 -14.21
C HIS A 534 4.62 15.33 -15.03
N PRO A 535 4.01 14.42 -15.83
CA PRO A 535 2.76 14.69 -16.54
C PRO A 535 1.63 15.09 -15.59
N ASP A 536 0.66 15.85 -16.11
CA ASP A 536 -0.50 16.36 -15.37
C ASP A 536 -1.53 15.25 -15.06
N VAL A 537 -1.14 14.34 -14.18
CA VAL A 537 -1.99 13.33 -13.56
C VAL A 537 -1.93 13.54 -12.06
N LYS A 538 -3.00 14.09 -11.51
CA LYS A 538 -3.06 14.42 -10.07
C LYS A 538 -2.78 13.19 -9.20
N PRO A 539 -2.15 13.36 -8.03
CA PRO A 539 -2.09 12.31 -7.01
C PRO A 539 -3.49 11.80 -6.69
N MET A 540 -3.60 10.52 -6.34
CA MET A 540 -4.85 9.85 -6.01
C MET A 540 -5.87 9.80 -7.15
N ALA A 541 -5.47 9.98 -8.42
CA ALA A 541 -6.39 9.98 -9.56
C ALA A 541 -7.24 8.71 -9.66
N TYR A 542 -6.68 7.57 -9.24
CA TYR A 542 -7.30 6.25 -9.30
C TYR A 542 -7.90 5.78 -7.97
N ALA A 543 -7.86 6.61 -6.93
CA ALA A 543 -8.35 6.23 -5.61
C ALA A 543 -9.88 6.33 -5.51
N ASN A 544 -10.52 5.26 -5.05
CA ASN A 544 -11.97 5.16 -4.95
C ASN A 544 -12.59 6.12 -3.93
N PHE A 545 -11.86 6.47 -2.86
CA PHE A 545 -12.44 7.14 -1.68
C PHE A 545 -11.78 8.47 -1.32
N PHE A 546 -10.67 8.86 -1.97
CA PHE A 546 -9.89 10.03 -1.56
C PHE A 546 -10.15 11.31 -2.34
N GLN A 547 -10.80 11.24 -3.51
CA GLN A 547 -11.33 12.43 -4.21
C GLN A 547 -12.36 13.24 -3.37
N PHE A 548 -12.60 12.82 -2.12
CA PHE A 548 -13.56 13.37 -1.17
C PHE A 548 -12.89 14.05 0.05
N PHE A 549 -11.57 14.00 0.19
CA PHE A 549 -10.83 14.62 1.31
C PHE A 549 -9.91 15.79 0.88
N GLN A 550 -9.88 16.13 -0.41
CA GLN A 550 -9.21 17.33 -0.91
C GLN A 550 -9.95 18.59 -0.47
#